data_AF-A0A969HSA1-F1
#
_entry.id   AF-A0A969HSA1-F1
#
_cell.length_a   1.000
_cell.length_b   1.000
_cell.length_c   1.000
_cell.angle_alpha   90.00
_cell.angle_beta   90.00
_cell.angle_gamma   90.00
#
_symmetry.space_group_name_H-M   'P 1'
#
loop_
_entity.id
_entity.type
_entity.pdbx_description
1 polymer ?
#
loop_
_entity_poly.entity_id
_entity_poly.type
_entity_poly.pdbx_seq_one_letter_code
_entity_poly.pdbx_strand_id
1 'polypeptide(L)'
;MALLLPKVKRFSIDIDIIVPPGEIDLADVFASILKNSQFTRLEANERKAISQIDKAHYKFYYQPVTTHLNQEEYILLDILYEDNPYQALVERKVENIFLEVEGASVQVHIPSVEDILGDKLAAFAPNTTGVPYEKRGKGQEINIIKQLYDIGNLFNEAENIATITQTYY
;
A
#
# COMPACT_ATOMS: atom_id res chain seq x y z
N MET A 1 -1.49 -2.90 6.38
CA MET A 1 -1.19 -3.67 7.61
C MET A 1 -1.14 -2.81 8.86
N ALA A 2 -0.37 -1.71 8.87
CA ALA A 2 -0.15 -0.91 10.07
C ALA A 2 -1.43 -0.38 10.76
N LEU A 3 -2.46 -0.03 9.98
CA LEU A 3 -3.76 0.41 10.50
C LEU A 3 -4.81 -0.70 10.63
N LEU A 4 -4.54 -1.88 10.06
CA LEU A 4 -5.52 -2.96 9.96
C LEU A 4 -5.41 -3.94 11.12
N LEU A 5 -4.18 -4.29 11.50
CA LEU A 5 -3.90 -5.24 12.58
C LEU A 5 -3.91 -4.55 13.95
N PRO A 6 -4.26 -5.25 15.05
CA PRO A 6 -4.29 -4.66 16.40
C PRO A 6 -2.93 -4.15 16.89
N LYS A 7 -1.84 -4.73 16.36
CA LYS A 7 -0.46 -4.31 16.65
C LYS A 7 0.31 -4.22 15.35
N VAL A 8 1.13 -3.18 15.20
CA VAL A 8 2.02 -3.07 14.04
C VAL A 8 3.08 -4.15 14.12
N LYS A 9 3.16 -4.99 13.09
CA LYS A 9 4.04 -6.17 13.05
C LYS A 9 5.36 -5.91 12.33
N ARG A 10 5.34 -5.05 11.31
CA ARG A 10 6.52 -4.59 10.57
C ARG A 10 6.25 -3.21 9.96
N PHE A 11 7.32 -2.49 9.69
CA PHE A 11 7.27 -1.22 8.97
C PHE A 11 7.09 -1.44 7.46
N SER A 12 6.42 -0.49 6.80
CA SER A 12 6.25 -0.43 5.34
C SER A 12 6.39 1.02 4.90
N ILE A 13 7.08 1.25 3.79
CA ILE A 13 7.27 2.59 3.19
C ILE A 13 6.44 2.78 1.91
N ASP A 14 5.66 1.76 1.56
CA ASP A 14 4.78 1.75 0.41
C ASP A 14 3.35 2.08 0.87
N ILE A 15 2.72 3.03 0.19
CA ILE A 15 1.31 3.40 0.35
C ILE A 15 0.60 3.01 -0.95
N ASP A 16 -0.42 2.16 -0.82
CA ASP A 16 -1.26 1.73 -1.94
C ASP A 16 -2.66 2.31 -1.76
N ILE A 17 -3.19 2.97 -2.79
CA ILE A 17 -4.56 3.49 -2.83
C ILE A 17 -5.28 3.08 -4.10
N ILE A 18 -6.60 2.97 -4.00
CA ILE A 18 -7.50 2.79 -5.14
C ILE A 18 -8.29 4.09 -5.32
N VAL A 19 -8.35 4.58 -6.55
CA VAL A 19 -9.08 5.80 -6.91
C VAL A 19 -10.01 5.48 -8.08
N PRO A 20 -11.33 5.62 -7.92
CA PRO A 20 -12.27 5.45 -9.03
C PRO A 20 -11.91 6.35 -10.24
N PRO A 21 -11.98 5.83 -11.48
CA PRO A 21 -11.59 6.58 -12.66
C PRO A 21 -12.36 7.90 -12.82
N GLY A 22 -11.63 9.00 -12.98
CA GLY A 22 -12.22 10.32 -13.25
C GLY A 22 -12.79 11.07 -12.04
N GLU A 23 -12.59 10.57 -10.82
CA GLU A 23 -13.19 11.15 -9.61
C GLU A 23 -12.39 12.35 -9.06
N ILE A 24 -11.05 12.35 -9.17
CA ILE A 24 -10.18 13.32 -8.47
C ILE A 24 -9.02 13.79 -9.37
N ASP A 25 -8.79 15.10 -9.40
CA ASP A 25 -7.52 15.66 -9.88
C ASP A 25 -6.48 15.63 -8.75
N LEU A 26 -5.53 14.70 -8.86
CA LEU A 26 -4.49 14.51 -7.85
C LEU A 26 -3.39 15.58 -7.91
N ALA A 27 -3.30 16.37 -9.00
CA ALA A 27 -2.24 17.36 -9.14
C ALA A 27 -2.33 18.45 -8.06
N ASP A 28 -3.53 18.97 -7.81
CA ASP A 28 -3.77 19.97 -6.77
C ASP A 28 -3.57 19.40 -5.36
N VAL A 29 -3.97 18.15 -5.14
CA VAL A 29 -3.76 17.44 -3.87
C VAL A 29 -2.27 17.29 -3.59
N PHE A 30 -1.49 16.85 -4.57
CA PHE A 30 -0.05 16.70 -4.44
C PHE A 30 0.68 18.02 -4.26
N ALA A 31 0.25 19.08 -4.97
CA ALA A 31 0.80 20.43 -4.78
C ALA A 31 0.56 20.93 -3.35
N SER A 32 -0.63 20.68 -2.80
CA SER A 32 -0.95 21.01 -1.41
C SER A 32 -0.10 20.20 -0.41
N ILE A 33 0.11 18.91 -0.66
CA ILE A 33 0.98 18.07 0.18
C ILE A 33 2.42 18.61 0.19
N LEU A 34 3.00 18.90 -0.97
CA LEU A 34 4.36 19.45 -1.05
C LEU A 34 4.48 20.81 -0.34
N LYS A 35 3.44 21.64 -0.39
CA LYS A 35 3.44 22.95 0.27
C LYS A 35 3.34 22.86 1.79
N ASN A 36 2.58 21.89 2.31
CA ASN A 36 2.18 21.83 3.72
C ASN A 36 2.84 20.70 4.52
N SER A 37 3.84 20.02 3.96
CA SER A 37 4.53 18.90 4.62
C SER A 37 6.05 19.02 4.50
N GLN A 38 6.77 18.00 4.98
CA GLN A 38 8.23 17.93 4.91
C GLN A 38 8.74 17.31 3.59
N PHE A 39 7.86 16.98 2.65
CA PHE A 39 8.28 16.49 1.34
C PHE A 39 8.89 17.61 0.50
N THR A 40 10.05 17.36 -0.09
CA THR A 40 10.84 18.33 -0.85
C THR A 40 10.48 18.34 -2.33
N ARG A 41 10.12 17.17 -2.89
CA ARG A 41 9.72 17.03 -4.29
C ARG A 41 8.92 15.75 -4.53
N LEU A 42 8.18 15.76 -5.63
CA LEU A 42 7.44 14.63 -6.18
C LEU A 42 8.06 14.22 -7.51
N GLU A 43 8.14 12.92 -7.77
CA GLU A 43 8.55 12.38 -9.06
C GLU A 43 7.59 11.27 -9.49
N ALA A 44 7.07 11.39 -10.72
CA ALA A 44 6.35 10.29 -11.35
C ALA A 44 7.34 9.18 -11.74
N ASN A 45 7.09 7.97 -11.27
CA ASN A 45 7.90 6.80 -11.58
C ASN A 45 7.28 6.06 -12.77
N GLU A 46 7.51 6.61 -13.97
CA GLU A 46 6.97 6.03 -15.19
C GLU A 46 7.54 4.62 -15.44
N ARG A 47 6.64 3.63 -15.46
CA ARG A 47 6.96 2.25 -15.79
C ARG A 47 6.30 1.92 -17.12
N LYS A 48 7.01 1.27 -18.04
CA LYS A 48 6.40 0.76 -19.28
C LYS A 48 5.22 -0.14 -18.90
N ALA A 49 4.01 0.24 -19.31
CA ALA A 49 2.81 -0.54 -19.07
C ALA A 49 2.95 -1.90 -19.75
N ILE A 50 2.91 -2.97 -18.94
CA ILE A 50 2.91 -4.36 -19.43
C ILE A 50 1.45 -4.86 -19.60
N SER A 51 0.49 -4.20 -18.95
CA SER A 51 -0.92 -4.58 -18.91
C SER A 51 -1.83 -3.37 -19.22
N GLN A 52 -3.12 -3.65 -19.47
CA GLN A 52 -4.18 -2.65 -19.64
C GLN A 52 -4.65 -2.02 -18.31
N ILE A 53 -3.96 -2.30 -17.21
CA ILE A 53 -4.31 -1.77 -15.88
C ILE A 53 -3.84 -0.31 -15.80
N ASP A 54 -4.78 0.59 -15.52
CA ASP A 54 -4.47 1.99 -15.31
C ASP A 54 -3.94 2.19 -13.88
N LYS A 55 -2.70 2.66 -13.79
CA LYS A 55 -1.99 2.83 -12.52
C LYS A 55 -0.94 3.91 -12.63
N ALA A 56 -0.72 4.60 -11.53
CA ALA A 56 0.33 5.58 -11.37
C ALA A 56 1.24 5.22 -10.20
N HIS A 57 2.51 5.57 -10.32
CA HIS A 57 3.51 5.35 -9.30
C HIS A 57 4.22 6.68 -9.03
N TYR A 58 4.30 7.08 -7.77
CA TYR A 58 4.94 8.33 -7.38
C TYR A 58 5.96 8.09 -6.27
N LYS A 59 6.99 8.93 -6.26
CA LYS A 59 7.95 9.03 -5.17
C LYS A 59 7.82 10.40 -4.52
N PHE A 60 7.54 10.39 -3.22
CA PHE A 60 7.56 11.60 -2.39
C PHE A 60 8.87 11.64 -1.63
N TYR A 61 9.74 12.57 -2.02
CA TYR A 61 11.08 12.69 -1.46
C TYR A 61 11.08 13.59 -0.22
N TYR A 62 11.90 13.24 0.76
CA TYR A 62 12.09 14.01 1.99
C TYR A 62 13.56 13.93 2.45
N GLN A 63 13.95 14.85 3.33
CA GLN A 63 15.26 14.81 3.98
C GLN A 63 15.15 14.04 5.31
N PRO A 64 15.84 12.89 5.46
CA PRO A 64 15.80 12.14 6.71
C PRO A 64 16.52 12.89 7.83
N VAL A 65 16.00 12.79 9.05
CA VAL A 65 16.64 13.38 10.26
C VAL A 65 17.99 12.71 10.54
N THR A 66 18.09 11.39 10.31
CA THR A 66 19.33 10.62 10.41
C THR A 66 20.14 10.74 9.11
N THR A 67 20.89 11.84 8.98
CA THR A 67 21.67 12.19 7.77
C THR A 67 22.88 11.30 7.49
N HIS A 68 23.13 10.28 8.30
CA HIS A 68 24.29 9.39 8.16
C HIS A 68 24.17 8.36 7.03
N LEU A 69 22.95 8.11 6.50
CA LEU A 69 22.71 7.09 5.47
C LEU A 69 22.57 7.70 4.08
N ASN A 70 21.63 8.64 3.92
CA ASN A 70 21.35 9.32 2.65
C ASN A 70 21.01 10.79 2.92
N GLN A 71 21.27 11.65 1.93
CA GLN A 71 20.86 13.06 1.98
C GLN A 71 19.37 13.25 1.66
N GLU A 72 18.76 12.31 0.95
CA GLU A 72 17.37 12.32 0.53
C GLU A 72 16.84 10.88 0.53
N GLU A 73 15.61 10.67 1.00
CA GLU A 73 14.88 9.40 0.96
C GLU A 73 13.49 9.62 0.37
N TYR A 74 12.72 8.55 0.14
CA TYR A 74 11.38 8.66 -0.43
C TYR A 74 10.39 7.64 0.13
N ILE A 75 9.11 8.03 0.10
CA ILE A 75 7.95 7.16 0.28
C ILE A 75 7.35 6.87 -1.09
N LEU A 76 6.92 5.63 -1.32
CA LEU A 76 6.25 5.23 -2.55
C LEU A 76 4.74 5.35 -2.40
N LEU A 77 4.09 5.96 -3.39
CA LEU A 77 2.65 5.98 -3.55
C LEU A 77 2.29 5.27 -4.86
N ASP A 78 1.61 4.14 -4.72
CA ASP A 78 1.07 3.36 -5.83
C ASP A 78 -0.46 3.60 -5.87
N ILE A 79 -0.94 4.01 -7.04
CA ILE A 79 -2.35 4.34 -7.28
C ILE A 79 -2.87 3.40 -8.34
N LEU A 80 -3.97 2.73 -8.03
CA LEU A 80 -4.70 1.89 -8.96
C LEU A 80 -6.02 2.60 -9.32
N TYR A 81 -6.24 2.88 -10.60
CA TYR A 81 -7.45 3.55 -11.06
C TYR A 81 -8.52 2.53 -11.42
N GLU A 82 -9.33 2.16 -10.43
CA GLU A 82 -10.42 1.19 -10.57
C GLU A 82 -11.52 1.43 -9.53
N ASP A 83 -12.69 0.84 -9.78
CA ASP A 83 -13.73 0.75 -8.76
C ASP A 83 -13.28 -0.21 -7.64
N ASN A 84 -13.71 0.06 -6.40
CA ASN A 84 -13.35 -0.76 -5.24
C ASN A 84 -13.66 -2.27 -5.48
N PRO A 85 -12.63 -3.15 -5.51
CA PRO A 85 -12.83 -4.58 -5.71
C PRO A 85 -13.16 -5.33 -4.41
N TYR A 86 -13.00 -4.68 -3.26
CA TYR A 86 -13.11 -5.32 -1.94
C TYR A 86 -14.55 -5.41 -1.46
N GLN A 87 -14.86 -6.50 -0.76
CA GLN A 87 -16.22 -6.82 -0.32
C GLN A 87 -16.65 -5.96 0.87
N ALA A 88 -15.72 -5.63 1.76
CA ALA A 88 -15.97 -4.89 2.97
C ALA A 88 -14.90 -3.83 3.23
N LEU A 89 -15.35 -2.59 3.44
CA LEU A 89 -14.52 -1.51 3.93
C LEU A 89 -14.76 -1.31 5.42
N VAL A 90 -13.68 -1.14 6.17
CA VAL A 90 -13.71 -0.79 7.58
C VAL A 90 -13.14 0.61 7.77
N GLU A 91 -13.76 1.38 8.66
CA GLU A 91 -13.23 2.68 9.04
C GLU A 91 -12.13 2.50 10.09
N ARG A 92 -11.01 3.20 9.90
CA ARG A 92 -9.89 3.21 10.83
C ARG A 92 -9.34 4.63 10.98
N LYS A 93 -8.93 4.95 12.21
CA LYS A 93 -8.15 6.14 12.48
C LYS A 93 -6.72 5.95 11.99
N VAL A 94 -6.12 7.00 11.44
CA VAL A 94 -4.70 7.02 11.07
C VAL A 94 -3.86 7.24 12.34
N GLU A 95 -3.83 6.22 13.19
CA GLU A 95 -3.15 6.23 14.49
C GLU A 95 -2.43 4.90 14.69
N ASN A 96 -1.17 4.94 15.11
CA ASN A 96 -0.44 3.77 15.58
C ASN A 96 0.80 4.20 16.39
N ILE A 97 1.55 3.22 16.91
CA ILE A 97 2.72 3.43 17.78
C ILE A 97 3.87 4.22 17.15
N PHE A 98 3.89 4.39 15.82
CA PHE A 98 4.92 5.13 15.08
C PHE A 98 4.47 6.53 14.65
N LEU A 99 3.20 6.90 14.88
CA LEU A 99 2.64 8.17 14.43
C LEU A 99 2.33 9.06 15.63
N GLU A 100 2.87 10.27 15.60
CA GLU A 100 2.40 11.37 16.43
C GLU A 100 1.34 12.15 15.62
N VAL A 101 0.12 12.22 16.14
CA VAL A 101 -1.00 12.89 15.48
C VAL A 101 -1.27 14.20 16.22
N GLU A 102 -1.11 15.32 15.52
CA GLU A 102 -1.52 16.63 16.02
C GLU A 102 -2.94 16.98 15.53
N GLY A 103 -3.78 17.49 16.42
CA GLY A 103 -5.14 17.91 16.09
C GLY A 103 -6.16 16.77 16.08
N ALA A 104 -7.15 16.88 15.19
CA ALA A 104 -8.22 15.89 15.08
C ALA A 104 -7.75 14.64 14.30
N SER A 105 -8.07 13.46 14.83
CA SER A 105 -7.77 12.20 14.18
C SER A 105 -8.44 12.08 12.81
N VAL A 106 -7.67 11.74 11.79
CA VAL A 106 -8.18 11.47 10.44
C VAL A 106 -8.67 10.03 10.38
N GLN A 107 -9.88 9.84 9.85
CA GLN A 107 -10.44 8.53 9.57
C GLN A 107 -10.29 8.20 8.09
N VAL A 108 -9.99 6.94 7.79
CA VAL A 108 -9.85 6.41 6.44
C VAL A 108 -10.64 5.11 6.31
N HIS A 109 -11.15 4.87 5.10
CA HIS A 109 -11.70 3.57 4.74
C HIS A 109 -10.57 2.69 4.19
N ILE A 110 -10.43 1.50 4.75
CA ILE A 110 -9.50 0.49 4.27
C ILE A 110 -10.24 -0.85 4.09
N PRO A 111 -9.73 -1.75 3.25
CA PRO A 111 -10.34 -3.07 3.12
C PRO A 111 -10.26 -3.87 4.43
N SER A 112 -11.17 -4.82 4.62
CA SER A 112 -11.19 -5.68 5.80
C SER A 112 -9.96 -6.59 5.89
N VAL A 113 -9.79 -7.25 7.04
CA VAL A 113 -8.72 -8.25 7.24
C VAL A 113 -8.82 -9.37 6.20
N GLU A 114 -10.02 -9.87 5.97
CA GLU A 114 -10.34 -10.93 5.02
C GLU A 114 -10.05 -10.52 3.58
N ASP A 115 -10.45 -9.30 3.22
CA ASP A 115 -10.21 -8.74 1.88
C ASP A 115 -8.71 -8.62 1.58
N ILE A 116 -7.93 -8.04 2.51
CA ILE A 116 -6.48 -7.95 2.32
C ILE A 116 -5.83 -9.34 2.35
N LEU A 117 -6.33 -10.28 3.16
CA LEU A 117 -5.81 -11.65 3.14
C LEU A 117 -6.04 -12.33 1.78
N GLY A 118 -7.23 -12.18 1.20
CA GLY A 118 -7.54 -12.69 -0.14
C GLY A 118 -6.60 -12.11 -1.21
N ASP A 119 -6.42 -10.79 -1.22
CA ASP A 119 -5.50 -10.10 -2.13
C ASP A 119 -4.04 -10.58 -1.96
N LYS A 120 -3.59 -10.73 -0.71
CA LYS A 120 -2.25 -11.25 -0.42
C LYS A 120 -2.04 -12.67 -0.89
N LEU A 121 -3.06 -13.53 -0.76
CA LEU A 121 -3.02 -14.90 -1.29
C LEU A 121 -2.97 -14.90 -2.83
N ALA A 122 -3.63 -13.95 -3.50
CA ALA A 122 -3.62 -13.83 -4.95
C ALA A 122 -2.21 -13.62 -5.53
N ALA A 123 -1.27 -13.09 -4.74
CA ALA A 123 0.14 -12.98 -5.11
C ALA A 123 0.83 -14.34 -5.37
N PHE A 124 0.23 -15.45 -4.90
CA PHE A 124 0.68 -16.82 -5.10
C PHE A 124 -0.32 -17.67 -5.90
N ALA A 125 -1.44 -17.09 -6.32
CA ALA A 125 -2.46 -17.79 -7.08
C ALA A 125 -2.00 -18.08 -8.52
N PRO A 126 -2.46 -19.19 -9.12
CA PRO A 126 -2.23 -19.45 -10.53
C PRO A 126 -2.87 -18.36 -11.39
N ASN A 127 -2.25 -18.02 -12.52
CA ASN A 127 -2.75 -17.04 -13.50
C ASN A 127 -2.82 -15.57 -13.04
N THR A 128 -2.23 -15.21 -11.90
CA THR A 128 -2.02 -13.81 -11.53
C THR A 128 -0.62 -13.35 -11.93
N THR A 129 -0.34 -12.04 -11.85
CA THR A 129 1.03 -11.52 -12.05
C THR A 129 2.00 -11.99 -10.97
N GLY A 130 1.48 -12.29 -9.78
CA GLY A 130 2.18 -12.87 -8.64
C GLY A 130 3.47 -12.17 -8.19
N VAL A 131 4.24 -12.86 -7.33
CA VAL A 131 5.64 -12.54 -7.04
C VAL A 131 6.54 -13.61 -7.66
N PRO A 132 7.27 -13.31 -8.75
CA PRO A 132 8.12 -14.30 -9.39
C PRO A 132 9.32 -14.63 -8.48
N TYR A 133 9.83 -15.87 -8.51
CA TYR A 133 11.04 -16.23 -7.75
C TYR A 133 12.27 -15.40 -8.16
N GLU A 134 12.35 -15.03 -9.44
CA GLU A 134 13.41 -14.21 -9.98
C GLU A 134 12.84 -13.11 -10.88
N LYS A 135 13.37 -11.90 -10.78
CA LYS A 135 13.03 -10.77 -11.64
C LYS A 135 14.30 -10.11 -12.13
N ARG A 136 14.55 -10.15 -13.45
CA ARG A 136 15.72 -9.56 -14.11
C ARG A 136 17.06 -10.03 -13.51
N GLY A 137 17.26 -11.33 -13.31
CA GLY A 137 18.54 -11.86 -12.78
C GLY A 137 18.67 -11.76 -11.25
N LYS A 138 17.62 -11.31 -10.55
CA LYS A 138 17.66 -11.12 -9.10
C LYS A 138 16.55 -11.89 -8.41
N GLY A 139 16.92 -12.65 -7.38
CA GLY A 139 15.98 -13.30 -6.48
C GLY A 139 15.00 -12.31 -5.85
N GLN A 140 13.77 -12.78 -5.59
CA GLN A 140 12.71 -12.02 -4.95
C GLN A 140 12.33 -12.58 -3.58
N GLU A 141 13.25 -13.31 -2.93
CA GLU A 141 13.03 -14.02 -1.66
C GLU A 141 12.51 -13.07 -0.59
N ILE A 142 13.05 -11.86 -0.50
CA ILE A 142 12.59 -10.84 0.45
C ILE A 142 11.14 -10.42 0.18
N ASN A 143 10.75 -10.28 -1.08
CA ASN A 143 9.37 -9.94 -1.42
C ASN A 143 8.42 -11.09 -1.10
N ILE A 144 8.83 -12.33 -1.37
CA ILE A 144 8.08 -13.53 -0.99
C ILE A 144 7.92 -13.63 0.53
N ILE A 145 9.01 -13.46 1.29
CA ILE A 145 9.00 -13.50 2.76
C ILE A 145 8.06 -12.44 3.33
N LYS A 146 8.07 -11.21 2.78
CA LYS A 146 7.14 -10.14 3.20
C LYS A 146 5.68 -10.56 3.00
N GLN A 147 5.34 -11.14 1.84
CA GLN A 147 3.97 -11.60 1.58
C GLN A 147 3.57 -12.73 2.53
N LEU A 148 4.41 -13.75 2.72
CA LEU A 148 4.14 -14.86 3.64
C LEU A 148 4.00 -14.40 5.09
N TYR A 149 4.81 -13.43 5.52
CA TYR A 149 4.72 -12.84 6.84
C TYR A 149 3.38 -12.10 7.03
N ASP A 150 2.96 -11.31 6.05
CA ASP A 150 1.68 -10.59 6.10
C ASP A 150 0.50 -11.58 6.12
N ILE A 151 0.51 -12.62 5.26
CA ILE A 151 -0.50 -13.68 5.22
C ILE A 151 -0.62 -14.35 6.59
N GLY A 152 0.50 -14.75 7.21
CA GLY A 152 0.48 -15.42 8.51
C GLY A 152 -0.10 -14.54 9.62
N ASN A 153 0.14 -13.22 9.60
CA ASN A 153 -0.44 -12.31 10.58
C ASN A 153 -1.93 -12.05 10.33
N LEU A 154 -2.34 -11.89 9.06
CA LEU A 154 -3.74 -11.69 8.70
C LEU A 154 -4.59 -12.93 8.98
N PHE A 155 -4.05 -14.12 8.71
CA PHE A 155 -4.73 -15.38 8.98
C PHE A 155 -5.12 -15.54 10.44
N ASN A 156 -4.31 -15.04 11.38
CA ASN A 156 -4.61 -15.11 12.81
C ASN A 156 -5.77 -14.19 13.24
N GLU A 157 -6.10 -13.18 12.44
CA GLU A 157 -7.14 -12.19 12.74
C GLU A 157 -8.39 -12.37 11.87
N ALA A 158 -8.34 -13.24 10.86
CA ALA A 158 -9.45 -13.42 9.93
C ALA A 158 -10.54 -14.33 10.53
N GLU A 159 -11.80 -13.91 10.41
CA GLU A 159 -12.93 -14.64 10.98
C GLU A 159 -13.86 -15.19 9.90
N ASN A 160 -13.85 -14.63 8.69
CA ASN A 160 -14.77 -14.99 7.61
C ASN A 160 -14.07 -15.50 6.33
N ILE A 161 -14.02 -16.83 6.18
CA ILE A 161 -13.45 -17.50 5.00
C ILE A 161 -14.22 -17.20 3.71
N ALA A 162 -15.53 -16.94 3.77
CA ALA A 162 -16.32 -16.67 2.58
C ALA A 162 -15.88 -15.35 1.92
N THR A 163 -15.62 -14.30 2.72
CA THR A 163 -15.08 -13.03 2.21
C THR A 163 -13.70 -13.24 1.58
N ILE A 164 -12.80 -13.97 2.26
CA ILE A 164 -11.47 -14.29 1.70
C ILE A 164 -11.59 -14.95 0.32
N THR A 165 -12.51 -15.90 0.19
CA THR A 165 -12.73 -16.66 -1.05
C THR A 165 -13.35 -15.82 -2.15
N GLN A 166 -14.21 -14.85 -1.82
CA GLN A 166 -14.80 -13.94 -2.80
C GLN A 166 -13.78 -12.93 -3.33
N THR A 167 -12.87 -12.48 -2.48
CA THR A 167 -11.79 -11.55 -2.85
C THR A 167 -10.64 -12.26 -3.56
N TYR A 168 -10.36 -13.50 -3.17
CA TYR A 168 -9.40 -14.37 -3.84
C TYR A 168 -9.98 -14.89 -5.16
N TYR A 169 -9.54 -14.29 -6.27
CA TYR A 169 -9.94 -14.67 -7.64
C TYR A 169 -9.74 -16.16 -7.97
#